data_AF-A0A378PGI5-F1
#
_entry.id   AF-A0A378PGI5-F1
#
_cell.length_a   1.000
_cell.length_b   1.000
_cell.length_c   1.000
_cell.angle_alpha   90.00
_cell.angle_beta   90.00
_cell.angle_gamma   90.00
#
_symmetry.space_group_name_H-M   'P 1'
#
loop_
_entity.id
_entity.type
_entity.pdbx_description
1 polymer ?
#
loop_
_entity_poly.entity_id
_entity_poly.type
_entity_poly.pdbx_seq_one_letter_code
_entity_poly.pdbx_strand_id
1 'polypeptide(L)'
;MRRGWLVIVCLMTGRVHGGGLAEGLLHAWVCLESLRRCYEQSLIDTGQHPGVTREEHEEIKRLKRENAELRRANEILKLASAFFTKELDQPGMR
;
A
#
# COMPACT_ATOMS: atom_id res chain seq x y z
N MET A 1 -21.02 -50.47 16.41
CA MET A 1 -20.81 -50.96 15.03
C MET A 1 -21.24 -50.01 13.90
N ARG A 2 -22.13 -49.01 14.11
CA ARG A 2 -22.60 -48.12 13.02
C ARG A 2 -21.72 -46.91 12.68
N ARG A 3 -20.79 -46.52 13.56
CA ARG A 3 -19.90 -45.36 13.35
C ARG A 3 -18.72 -45.64 12.40
N GLY A 4 -18.24 -46.89 12.34
CA GLY A 4 -17.13 -47.26 11.44
C GLY A 4 -17.53 -47.32 9.96
N TRP A 5 -18.80 -47.65 9.68
CA TRP A 5 -19.30 -47.76 8.31
C TRP A 5 -19.43 -46.39 7.62
N LEU A 6 -19.78 -45.34 8.36
CA LEU A 6 -19.88 -43.98 7.81
C LEU A 6 -18.52 -43.44 7.33
N VAL A 7 -17.44 -43.74 8.05
CA VAL A 7 -16.07 -43.31 7.71
C VAL A 7 -15.58 -44.02 6.44
N ILE A 8 -15.88 -45.32 6.30
CA ILE A 8 -15.51 -46.12 5.13
C ILE A 8 -16.27 -45.67 3.88
N VAL A 9 -17.57 -45.40 4.01
CA VAL A 9 -18.39 -44.86 2.89
C VAL A 9 -17.90 -43.46 2.49
N CYS A 10 -17.46 -42.64 3.45
CA CYS A 10 -16.87 -41.32 3.16
C CYS A 10 -15.53 -41.43 2.41
N LEU A 11 -14.67 -42.40 2.77
CA LEU A 11 -13.41 -42.67 2.06
C LEU A 11 -13.63 -43.23 0.63
N MET A 12 -14.57 -44.15 0.46
CA MET A 12 -14.84 -44.82 -0.82
C MET A 12 -15.52 -43.93 -1.86
N THR A 13 -16.27 -42.90 -1.43
CA THR A 13 -17.01 -42.01 -2.33
C THR A 13 -16.25 -40.73 -2.70
N GLY A 14 -15.01 -40.56 -2.21
CA GLY A 14 -14.16 -39.41 -2.53
C GLY A 14 -14.77 -38.05 -2.19
N ARG A 15 -15.79 -38.02 -1.34
CA ARG A 15 -16.61 -36.84 -1.11
C ARG A 15 -16.09 -36.08 0.10
N VAL A 16 -14.97 -35.39 -0.08
CA VAL A 16 -14.50 -34.33 0.82
C VAL A 16 -15.44 -33.12 0.73
N HIS A 17 -16.60 -33.17 1.38
CA HIS A 17 -17.41 -31.98 1.63
C HIS A 17 -16.78 -31.19 2.78
N GLY A 18 -15.89 -30.25 2.49
CA GLY A 18 -15.26 -29.50 3.57
C GLY A 18 -14.36 -28.30 3.24
N GLY A 19 -14.43 -27.70 2.04
CA GLY A 19 -13.58 -26.53 1.71
C GLY A 19 -14.22 -25.47 0.81
N GLY A 20 -14.96 -25.89 -0.22
CA GLY A 20 -15.40 -24.96 -1.28
C GLY A 20 -16.41 -23.89 -0.87
N LEU A 21 -17.27 -24.16 0.13
CA LEU A 21 -18.25 -23.16 0.58
C LEU A 21 -17.59 -22.05 1.39
N ALA A 22 -16.62 -22.37 2.24
CA ALA A 22 -15.90 -21.36 3.03
C ALA A 22 -15.01 -20.49 2.12
N GLU A 23 -14.30 -21.12 1.19
CA GLU A 23 -13.47 -20.40 0.21
C GLU A 23 -14.31 -19.53 -0.73
N GLY A 24 -15.43 -20.05 -1.23
CA GLY A 24 -16.38 -19.29 -2.05
C GLY A 24 -16.99 -18.10 -1.32
N LEU A 25 -17.32 -18.25 -0.03
CA LEU A 25 -17.82 -17.15 0.80
C LEU A 25 -16.74 -16.09 1.06
N LEU A 26 -15.48 -16.49 1.29
CA LEU A 26 -14.37 -15.56 1.43
C LEU A 26 -14.13 -14.77 0.15
N HIS A 27 -14.12 -15.44 -1.01
CA HIS A 27 -14.00 -14.76 -2.31
C HIS A 27 -15.16 -13.80 -2.57
N ALA A 28 -16.41 -14.24 -2.34
CA ALA A 28 -17.58 -13.39 -2.51
C ALA A 28 -17.54 -12.17 -1.57
N TRP A 29 -17.10 -12.36 -0.33
CA TRP A 29 -16.94 -11.29 0.64
C TRP A 29 -15.85 -10.29 0.21
N VAL A 30 -14.68 -10.75 -0.21
CA VAL A 30 -13.59 -9.87 -0.70
C VAL A 30 -14.02 -9.08 -1.93
N CYS A 31 -14.74 -9.71 -2.87
CA CYS A 31 -15.27 -9.03 -4.05
C CYS A 31 -16.27 -7.94 -3.67
N LEU A 32 -17.21 -8.23 -2.75
CA LEU A 32 -18.19 -7.26 -2.27
C LEU A 32 -17.54 -6.09 -1.54
N GLU A 33 -16.58 -6.38 -0.66
CA GLU A 33 -15.84 -5.38 0.10
C GLU A 33 -15.00 -4.48 -0.84
N SER A 34 -14.40 -5.07 -1.87
CA SER A 34 -13.65 -4.33 -2.89
C SER A 34 -14.56 -3.40 -3.69
N LEU A 35 -15.73 -3.90 -4.13
CA LEU A 35 -16.72 -3.08 -4.85
C LEU A 35 -17.23 -1.92 -3.98
N ARG A 36 -17.50 -2.16 -2.69
CA ARG A 36 -17.93 -1.11 -1.76
C ARG A 36 -16.88 0.00 -1.68
N ARG A 37 -15.61 -0.35 -1.50
CA ARG A 37 -14.52 0.64 -1.42
C ARG A 37 -14.34 1.41 -2.72
N CYS A 38 -14.44 0.73 -3.88
CA CYS A 38 -14.36 1.40 -5.18
C CYS A 38 -15.52 2.39 -5.38
N TYR A 39 -16.72 2.06 -4.90
CA TYR A 39 -17.86 2.97 -4.96
C TYR A 39 -17.68 4.19 -4.04
N GLU A 40 -17.23 3.99 -2.80
CA GLU A 40 -16.92 5.11 -1.90
C GLU A 40 -15.82 6.02 -2.47
N GLN A 41 -14.78 5.43 -3.07
CA GLN A 41 -13.72 6.20 -3.72
C GLN A 41 -14.25 6.99 -4.93
N SER A 42 -15.14 6.42 -5.74
CA SER A 42 -15.70 7.15 -6.89
C SER A 42 -16.59 8.32 -6.46
N LEU A 43 -17.26 8.22 -5.31
CA LEU A 43 -17.98 9.35 -4.71
C LEU A 43 -17.02 10.47 -4.27
N ILE A 44 -15.85 10.12 -3.76
CA ILE A 44 -14.79 11.09 -3.41
C ILE A 44 -14.22 11.72 -4.68
N ASP A 45 -13.87 10.91 -5.68
CA ASP A 45 -13.27 11.38 -6.93
C ASP A 45 -14.24 12.28 -7.73
N THR A 46 -15.55 12.07 -7.61
CA THR A 46 -16.59 12.93 -8.21
C THR A 46 -16.96 14.14 -7.35
N GLY A 47 -16.34 14.31 -6.18
CA GLY A 47 -16.58 15.43 -5.27
C GLY A 47 -17.92 15.35 -4.51
N GLN A 48 -18.60 14.21 -4.53
CA GLN A 48 -19.84 13.98 -3.79
C GLN A 48 -19.58 13.71 -2.30
N HIS A 49 -18.39 13.20 -1.97
CA HIS A 49 -17.94 12.98 -0.60
C HIS A 49 -16.60 13.69 -0.32
N PRO A 50 -16.39 14.19 0.91
CA PRO A 50 -15.10 14.72 1.30
C PRO A 50 -14.07 13.59 1.40
N GLY A 51 -12.88 13.82 0.85
CA GLY A 51 -11.78 12.87 0.87
C GLY A 51 -10.63 13.34 -0.03
N VAL A 52 -9.54 12.57 -0.04
CA VAL A 52 -8.43 12.80 -0.97
C VAL A 52 -8.76 12.01 -2.24
N THR A 53 -8.84 12.69 -3.38
CA THR A 53 -9.06 12.00 -4.65
C THR A 53 -7.83 11.17 -5.01
N ARG A 54 -8.02 10.22 -5.92
CA ARG A 54 -6.90 9.40 -6.39
C ARG A 54 -5.79 10.25 -7.03
N GLU A 55 -6.16 11.27 -7.79
CA GLU A 55 -5.22 12.20 -8.44
C GLU A 55 -4.43 12.99 -7.40
N GLU A 56 -5.10 13.52 -6.37
CA GLU A 56 -4.45 14.23 -5.27
C GLU A 56 -3.47 13.32 -4.52
N HIS A 57 -3.83 12.05 -4.32
CA HIS A 57 -2.95 11.07 -3.66
C HIS A 57 -1.69 10.78 -4.48
N GLU A 58 -1.84 10.60 -5.80
CA GLU A 58 -0.71 10.40 -6.72
C GLU A 58 0.21 11.61 -6.74
N GLU A 59 -0.37 12.81 -6.77
CA GLU A 59 0.38 14.07 -6.73
C GLU A 59 1.13 14.26 -5.40
N ILE A 60 0.50 13.99 -4.26
CA ILE A 60 1.16 14.02 -2.95
C ILE A 60 2.35 13.07 -2.92
N LYS A 61 2.24 11.88 -3.52
CA LYS A 61 3.35 10.92 -3.62
C LYS A 61 4.49 11.47 -4.48
N ARG A 62 4.19 12.08 -5.62
CA ARG A 62 5.16 12.71 -6.50
C ARG A 62 5.90 13.84 -5.77
N LEU A 63 5.15 14.77 -5.19
CA LEU A 63 5.68 15.91 -4.45
C LEU A 63 6.53 15.50 -3.25
N LYS A 64 6.18 14.40 -2.56
CA LYS A 64 6.99 13.86 -1.46
C LYS A 64 8.35 13.33 -1.94
N ARG A 65 8.41 12.71 -3.12
CA ARG A 65 9.68 12.24 -3.71
C ARG A 65 10.54 13.43 -4.13
N GLU A 66 9.95 14.38 -4.86
CA GLU A 66 10.63 15.60 -5.29
C GLU A 66 11.16 16.39 -4.09
N ASN A 67 10.36 16.56 -3.03
CA ASN A 67 10.84 17.22 -1.81
C ASN A 67 11.99 16.46 -1.13
N ALA A 68 11.97 15.12 -1.12
CA ALA A 68 13.06 14.36 -0.54
C ALA A 68 14.36 14.55 -1.32
N GLU A 69 14.29 14.58 -2.65
CA GLU A 69 15.45 14.83 -3.52
C GLU A 69 15.97 16.26 -3.38
N LEU A 70 15.07 17.25 -3.40
CA LEU A 70 15.43 18.65 -3.19
C LEU A 70 16.08 18.88 -1.83
N ARG A 71 15.59 18.23 -0.77
CA ARG A 71 16.20 18.32 0.57
C ARG A 71 17.61 17.74 0.58
N ARG A 72 17.84 16.58 -0.04
CA ARG A 72 19.18 15.98 -0.16
C ARG A 72 20.13 16.89 -0.94
N ALA A 73 19.68 17.45 -2.07
CA ALA A 73 20.48 18.38 -2.86
C ALA A 73 20.82 19.65 -2.07
N ASN A 74 19.84 20.19 -1.34
CA ASN A 74 20.02 21.38 -0.51
C ASN A 74 21.03 21.13 0.62
N GLU A 75 21.02 19.94 1.23
CA GLU A 75 22.02 19.55 2.23
C GLU A 75 23.43 19.52 1.64
N ILE A 76 23.62 18.93 0.46
CA ILE A 76 24.92 18.92 -0.23
C ILE A 76 25.41 20.34 -0.50
N LEU A 77 24.53 21.21 -1.02
CA LEU A 77 24.89 22.60 -1.32
C LEU A 77 25.23 23.39 -0.05
N LYS A 78 24.49 23.18 1.05
CA LYS A 78 24.81 23.79 2.35
C LYS A 78 26.18 23.34 2.87
N LEU A 79 26.49 22.05 2.77
CA LEU A 79 27.79 21.51 3.17
C LEU A 79 28.93 22.08 2.32
N ALA A 80 28.74 22.16 1.00
CA ALA A 80 29.70 22.76 0.09
C ALA A 80 29.91 24.25 0.42
N SER A 81 28.84 25.01 0.64
CA SER A 81 28.93 26.42 1.03
C SER A 81 29.69 26.60 2.34
N ALA A 82 29.39 25.78 3.36
CA ALA A 82 30.09 25.84 4.64
C ALA A 82 31.58 25.51 4.51
N PHE A 83 31.93 24.55 3.63
CA PHE A 83 33.32 24.22 3.32
C PHE A 83 34.05 25.41 2.70
N PHE A 84 33.48 26.04 1.67
CA PHE A 84 34.10 27.19 1.02
C PHE A 84 34.23 28.41 1.93
N THR A 85 33.21 28.69 2.77
CA THR A 85 33.32 29.76 3.77
C THR A 85 34.48 29.51 4.73
N LYS A 86 34.64 28.28 5.23
CA LYS A 86 35.77 27.92 6.10
C LYS A 86 37.14 28.12 5.43
N GLU A 87 37.26 27.77 4.15
CA GLU A 87 38.50 27.96 3.39
C GLU A 87 38.83 29.45 3.18
N LEU A 88 37.80 30.29 2.95
CA LEU A 88 37.96 31.73 2.77
C LEU A 88 38.28 32.48 4.08
N ASP A 89 37.72 32.02 5.21
CA ASP A 89 37.96 32.60 6.54
C ASP A 89 39.33 32.19 7.14
N GLN A 90 40.09 31.30 6.48
CA GLN A 90 41.49 31.04 6.83
C GLN A 90 42.39 32.00 6.02
N PRO A 91 42.86 33.12 6.58
CA PRO A 91 43.77 34.01 5.88
C PRO A 91 45.09 33.29 5.63
N GLY A 92 45.28 32.83 4.39
CA GLY A 92 46.54 32.33 3.85
C GLY A 92 47.29 31.38 4.78
N MET A 93 47.04 30.07 4.64
CA MET A 93 48.07 29.10 5.00
C MET A 93 49.30 29.41 4.15
N ARG A 94 50.25 30.11 4.77
CA ARG A 94 51.56 30.50 4.26
C ARG A 94 52.61 29.71 5.00
#